data_AF-A0A250J2E8-F1
#
_entry.id   AF-A0A250J2E8-F1
#
_cell.length_a   1.000
_cell.length_b   1.000
_cell.length_c   1.000
_cell.angle_alpha   90.00
_cell.angle_beta   90.00
_cell.angle_gamma   90.00
#
_symmetry.space_group_name_H-M   'P 1'
#
loop_
_entity.id
_entity.type
_entity.pdbx_description
1 polymer ?
#
loop_
_entity_poly.entity_id
_entity_poly.type
_entity_poly.pdbx_seq_one_letter_code
_entity_poly.pdbx_strand_id
1 'polypeptide(L)'
;MIGFFDKVLVLAAWCELSYVLPTGLKIGLWLANEMEPTPKPAGGVEISFSEESKDAVRATYAEWTRLGLKVVQEPTDMDFGFTFVVEDPDGHRLRPFVPANNPR
;
A
#
# COMPACT_ATOMS: atom_id res chain seq x y z
N MET A 1 -2.27 -3.67 16.50
CA MET A 1 -1.53 -4.17 15.33
C MET A 1 -0.64 -3.03 14.85
N ILE A 2 0.56 -2.95 15.42
CA ILE A 2 1.56 -1.91 15.15
C ILE A 2 2.67 -2.66 14.41
N GLY A 3 3.01 -2.29 13.17
CA GLY A 3 4.22 -2.86 12.57
C GLY A 3 4.28 -3.05 11.06
N PHE A 4 3.39 -2.46 10.25
CA PHE A 4 3.65 -2.46 8.80
C PHE A 4 4.84 -1.56 8.43
N PHE A 5 5.08 -0.48 9.18
CA PHE A 5 6.23 0.42 8.97
C PHE A 5 7.47 0.11 9.84
N ASP A 6 7.34 -0.68 10.92
CA ASP A 6 8.46 -0.98 11.85
C ASP A 6 9.25 -2.25 11.49
N LYS A 7 8.87 -2.98 10.44
CA LYS A 7 9.51 -4.27 10.04
C LYS A 7 10.10 -4.27 8.64
N VAL A 8 10.46 -3.11 8.11
CA VAL A 8 11.34 -3.04 6.94
C VAL A 8 12.75 -3.33 7.42
N LEU A 9 13.18 -4.59 7.32
CA LEU A 9 14.58 -4.95 7.49
C LEU A 9 15.35 -4.39 6.28
N VAL A 10 15.98 -3.24 6.47
CA VAL A 10 16.90 -2.65 5.48
C VAL A 10 18.18 -3.48 5.46
N LEU A 11 18.22 -4.50 4.62
CA LEU A 11 19.49 -5.02 4.12
C LEU A 11 19.85 -4.19 2.88
N ALA A 12 20.53 -3.08 3.14
CA ALA A 12 21.22 -2.32 2.10
C ALA A 12 22.37 -3.18 1.57
N ALA A 13 22.08 -3.95 0.52
CA ALA A 13 23.09 -4.53 -0.35
C ALA A 13 22.49 -4.57 -1.77
N TRP A 14 22.75 -3.50 -2.53
CA TRP A 14 22.55 -3.37 -3.99
C TRP A 14 21.09 -3.29 -4.45
N CYS A 15 20.61 -2.04 -4.61
CA CYS A 15 19.52 -1.52 -5.47
C CYS A 15 18.15 -2.22 -5.56
N GLU A 16 17.92 -3.26 -4.77
CA GLU A 16 16.67 -4.01 -4.71
C GLU A 16 16.30 -4.25 -3.24
N LEU A 17 15.16 -3.71 -2.79
CA LEU A 17 14.56 -4.09 -1.51
C LEU A 17 13.49 -5.14 -1.78
N SER A 18 13.53 -6.30 -1.11
CA SER A 18 12.46 -7.30 -1.22
C SER A 18 11.84 -7.62 0.14
N TYR A 19 10.51 -7.67 0.18
CA TYR A 19 9.74 -8.11 1.34
C TYR A 19 8.91 -9.34 0.98
N VAL A 20 9.00 -10.37 1.82
CA VAL A 20 8.21 -11.60 1.68
C VAL A 20 7.08 -11.55 2.70
N LEU A 21 5.86 -11.49 2.21
CA LEU A 21 4.65 -11.57 3.03
C LEU A 21 4.50 -13.00 3.59
N PRO A 22 3.82 -13.19 4.74
CA PRO A 22 3.52 -14.54 5.27
C PRO A 22 2.79 -15.45 4.28
N THR A 23 2.12 -14.87 3.28
CA THR A 23 1.44 -15.56 2.18
C THR A 23 2.40 -16.16 1.14
N GLY A 24 3.70 -15.87 1.23
CA GLY A 24 4.72 -16.24 0.24
C GLY A 24 4.83 -15.26 -0.93
N LEU A 25 3.95 -14.26 -1.01
CA LEU A 25 4.06 -13.18 -2.01
C LEU A 25 5.32 -12.34 -1.72
N LYS A 26 6.10 -12.07 -2.76
CA LYS A 26 7.28 -11.19 -2.69
C LYS A 26 6.98 -9.88 -3.39
N ILE A 27 7.29 -8.76 -2.72
CA ILE A 27 7.26 -7.43 -3.31
C ILE A 27 8.69 -6.92 -3.36
N GLY A 28 9.14 -6.54 -4.56
CA GLY A 28 10.46 -5.93 -4.80
C GLY A 28 10.30 -4.46 -5.15
N LEU A 29 11.09 -3.59 -4.52
CA LEU A 29 11.27 -2.19 -4.91
C LEU A 29 12.61 -2.08 -5.63
N TRP A 30 12.57 -1.60 -6.87
CA TRP A 30 13.74 -1.43 -7.72
C TRP A 30 13.90 0.06 -8.05
N LEU A 31 15.13 0.57 -7.94
CA LEU A 31 15.43 1.95 -8.29
C LEU A 31 15.06 2.24 -9.75
N ALA A 32 14.20 3.25 -9.95
CA ALA A 32 13.65 3.57 -11.26
C ALA A 32 14.73 3.91 -12.32
N ASN A 33 15.87 4.46 -11.91
CA ASN A 33 16.99 4.80 -12.80
C ASN A 33 17.89 3.60 -13.15
N GLU A 34 17.71 2.46 -12.50
CA GLU A 34 18.44 1.21 -12.77
C GLU A 34 17.52 0.11 -13.32
N MET A 35 16.22 0.35 -13.34
CA MET A 35 15.22 -0.59 -13.84
C MET A 35 15.27 -0.71 -15.37
N GLU A 36 15.40 -1.96 -15.83
CA GLU A 36 15.34 -2.32 -17.24
C GLU A 36 14.22 -3.36 -17.50
N PRO A 37 13.27 -3.10 -18.43
CA PRO A 37 13.16 -1.89 -19.26
C PRO A 37 12.77 -0.66 -18.44
N THR A 38 13.13 0.53 -18.94
CA THR A 38 12.78 1.82 -18.30
C THR A 38 11.32 1.84 -17.85
N PRO A 39 11.02 2.17 -16.59
CA PRO A 39 9.66 2.13 -16.06
C PRO A 39 8.78 3.17 -16.75
N LYS A 40 7.51 2.81 -16.92
CA LYS A 40 6.46 3.78 -17.25
C LYS A 40 6.03 4.53 -15.99
N PRO A 41 5.39 5.71 -16.11
CA PRO A 41 4.79 6.38 -14.96
C PRO A 41 3.88 5.44 -14.17
N ALA A 42 3.87 5.60 -12.85
CA ALA A 42 3.05 4.77 -11.96
C ALA A 42 1.55 4.81 -12.36
N GLY A 43 0.90 3.65 -12.33
CA GLY A 43 -0.52 3.51 -12.66
C GLY A 43 -0.89 2.12 -13.16
N GLY A 44 -2.19 1.83 -13.20
CA GLY A 44 -2.74 0.57 -13.75
C GLY A 44 -2.72 -0.63 -12.78
N VAL A 45 -2.03 -0.52 -11.63
CA VAL A 45 -2.01 -1.52 -10.55
C VAL A 45 -2.06 -0.80 -9.21
N GLU A 46 -2.69 -1.43 -8.22
CA GLU A 46 -2.74 -0.94 -6.83
C GLU A 46 -2.27 -2.05 -5.89
N ILE A 47 -1.54 -1.68 -4.84
CA ILE A 47 -1.19 -2.61 -3.75
C ILE A 47 -2.24 -2.46 -2.66
N SER A 48 -3.03 -3.50 -2.44
CA SER A 48 -4.15 -3.46 -1.50
C SER A 48 -3.83 -4.17 -0.17
N PHE A 49 -4.31 -3.61 0.93
CA PHE A 49 -4.11 -4.10 2.28
C PHE A 49 -5.47 -4.39 2.92
N SER A 50 -5.70 -5.65 3.29
CA SER A 50 -6.92 -6.04 3.99
C SER A 50 -6.82 -5.66 5.47
N GLU A 51 -7.80 -4.90 5.94
CA GLU A 51 -7.96 -4.50 7.34
C GLU A 51 -9.10 -5.29 7.99
N GLU A 52 -9.04 -5.46 9.31
CA GLU A 52 -10.01 -6.27 10.05
C GLU A 52 -11.39 -5.61 10.19
N SER A 53 -11.48 -4.29 10.09
CA SER A 53 -12.72 -3.54 10.31
C SER A 53 -12.67 -2.14 9.68
N LYS A 54 -13.83 -1.47 9.59
CA LYS A 54 -13.90 -0.06 9.15
C LYS A 54 -13.11 0.88 10.06
N ASP A 55 -13.03 0.57 11.35
CA ASP A 55 -12.30 1.39 12.32
C ASP A 55 -10.79 1.17 12.20
N ALA A 56 -10.35 -0.04 11.86
CA ALA A 56 -8.96 -0.29 11.47
C ALA A 56 -8.59 0.51 10.20
N VAL A 57 -9.44 0.51 9.16
CA VAL A 57 -9.24 1.35 7.97
C VAL A 57 -9.12 2.84 8.34
N ARG A 58 -9.98 3.35 9.23
CA ARG A 58 -9.90 4.75 9.70
C ARG A 58 -8.63 5.06 10.49
N ALA A 59 -8.17 4.12 11.31
CA ALA A 59 -6.93 4.25 12.07
C ALA A 59 -5.72 4.31 11.11
N THR A 60 -5.68 3.41 10.11
CA THR A 60 -4.65 3.42 9.06
C THR A 60 -4.67 4.72 8.27
N TYR A 61 -5.86 5.23 7.90
CA TYR A 61 -6.01 6.52 7.23
C TYR A 61 -5.43 7.69 8.04
N ALA A 62 -5.77 7.78 9.34
CA ALA A 62 -5.27 8.84 10.21
C ALA A 62 -3.73 8.78 10.34
N GLU A 63 -3.18 7.59 10.50
CA GLU A 63 -1.74 7.39 10.61
C GLU A 63 -1.01 7.75 9.30
N TRP A 64 -1.54 7.32 8.15
CA TRP A 64 -0.91 7.56 6.85
C TRP A 64 -0.98 9.03 6.44
N THR A 65 -2.07 9.71 6.80
CA THR A 65 -2.19 11.16 6.66
C THR A 65 -1.16 11.88 7.54
N ARG A 66 -0.95 11.42 8.78
CA ARG A 66 0.08 11.96 9.69
C ARG A 66 1.50 11.76 9.16
N LEU A 67 1.75 10.66 8.44
CA LEU A 67 3.02 10.40 7.74
C LEU A 67 3.21 11.26 6.48
N GLY A 68 2.20 12.04 6.07
CA GLY A 68 2.26 12.94 4.92
C GLY A 68 2.04 12.26 3.57
N LEU A 69 1.50 11.04 3.55
CA LEU A 69 1.12 10.37 2.30
C LEU A 69 0.00 11.15 1.61
N LYS A 70 0.07 11.23 0.28
CA LYS A 70 -0.90 11.98 -0.51
C LYS A 70 -2.21 11.19 -0.62
N VAL A 71 -3.25 11.65 0.06
CA VAL A 71 -4.60 11.09 -0.07
C VAL A 71 -5.16 11.43 -1.46
N VAL A 72 -5.54 10.42 -2.23
CA VAL A 72 -6.18 10.58 -3.55
C VAL A 72 -7.64 10.11 -3.57
N GLN A 73 -8.03 9.32 -2.57
CA GLN A 73 -9.43 9.00 -2.29
C GLN A 73 -9.62 8.96 -0.78
N GLU A 74 -10.47 9.84 -0.26
CA GLU A 74 -10.89 9.86 1.14
C GLU A 74 -11.62 8.56 1.53
N PRO A 75 -11.72 8.21 2.84
CA PRO A 75 -12.46 7.04 3.29
C PRO A 75 -13.89 7.00 2.74
N THR A 76 -14.17 5.99 1.91
CA THR A 76 -15.39 5.88 1.11
C THR A 76 -15.94 4.46 1.18
N ASP A 77 -17.26 4.33 1.28
CA ASP A 77 -17.98 3.07 1.07
C ASP A 77 -18.12 2.80 -0.44
N MET A 78 -17.61 1.65 -0.88
CA MET A 78 -17.72 1.14 -2.26
C MET A 78 -18.44 -0.21 -2.26
N ASP A 79 -18.87 -0.67 -3.44
CA ASP A 79 -19.63 -1.93 -3.57
C ASP A 79 -18.87 -3.16 -3.06
N PHE A 80 -17.54 -3.16 -3.10
CA PHE A 80 -16.70 -4.24 -2.58
C PHE A 80 -16.34 -4.09 -1.09
N GLY A 81 -16.55 -2.92 -0.49
CA GLY A 81 -16.10 -2.65 0.88
C GLY A 81 -15.81 -1.19 1.20
N PHE A 82 -15.34 -0.94 2.41
CA PHE A 82 -14.93 0.39 2.89
C PHE A 82 -13.43 0.58 2.75
N THR A 83 -12.99 1.68 2.14
CA THR A 83 -11.62 1.85 1.66
C THR A 83 -11.19 3.32 1.63
N PHE A 84 -9.89 3.57 1.51
CA PHE A 84 -9.33 4.85 1.06
C PHE A 84 -8.12 4.56 0.15
N VAL A 85 -7.60 5.59 -0.53
CA VAL A 85 -6.42 5.45 -1.39
C VAL A 85 -5.44 6.58 -1.14
N VAL A 86 -4.17 6.22 -1.04
CA VAL A 86 -3.05 7.16 -1.04
C VAL A 86 -2.07 6.84 -2.17
N GLU A 87 -1.25 7.81 -2.50
CA GLU A 87 -0.05 7.64 -3.32
C GLU A 87 1.20 7.67 -2.44
N ASP A 88 2.15 6.78 -2.73
CA ASP A 88 3.51 6.89 -2.23
C ASP A 88 4.30 8.01 -2.98
N PRO A 89 5.55 8.32 -2.58
CA PRO A 89 6.33 9.37 -3.23
C PRO A 89 6.58 9.16 -4.73
N ASP A 90 6.53 7.91 -5.21
CA ASP A 90 6.74 7.55 -6.62
C ASP A 90 5.41 7.51 -7.42
N GLY A 91 4.27 7.74 -6.75
CA GLY A 91 2.94 7.80 -7.35
C GLY A 91 2.22 6.46 -7.43
N HIS A 92 2.72 5.41 -6.76
CA HIS A 92 2.04 4.12 -6.68
C HIS A 92 0.87 4.18 -5.71
N ARG A 93 -0.26 3.59 -6.11
CA ARG A 93 -1.48 3.59 -5.29
C ARG A 93 -1.46 2.47 -4.28
N LEU A 94 -1.68 2.85 -3.03
CA LEU A 94 -1.86 1.95 -1.88
C LEU A 94 -3.30 2.02 -1.42
N ARG A 95 -3.96 0.85 -1.28
CA ARG A 95 -5.39 0.75 -0.93
C ARG A 95 -5.64 -0.11 0.30
N PRO A 96 -5.72 0.47 1.50
CA PRO A 96 -6.33 -0.21 2.62
C PRO A 96 -7.84 -0.34 2.43
N PHE A 97 -8.39 -1.52 2.75
CA PHE A 97 -9.82 -1.77 2.66
C PHE A 97 -10.26 -2.87 3.62
N VAL A 98 -11.54 -2.85 3.97
CA VAL A 98 -12.24 -3.99 4.58
C VAL A 98 -13.36 -4.43 3.64
N PRO A 99 -13.48 -5.74 3.32
CA PRO A 99 -14.56 -6.25 2.49
C PRO A 99 -15.94 -5.93 3.06
N ALA A 100 -16.91 -5.69 2.18
CA ALA A 100 -18.31 -5.68 2.58
C ALA A 100 -18.74 -7.09 3.02
N ASN A 101 -19.73 -7.19 3.92
CA ASN A 101 -20.29 -8.48 4.36
C ASN A 101 -20.89 -9.29 3.20
N ASN A 102 -21.30 -8.62 2.12
CA ASN A 102 -21.82 -9.23 0.90
C ASN A 102 -21.38 -8.40 -0.31
N PRO A 103 -20.16 -8.62 -0.84
CA PRO A 103 -19.66 -7.89 -1.99
C PRO A 103 -20.51 -8.23 -3.23
N ARG A 104 -20.90 -7.20 -3.99
CA ARG A 104 -21.66 -7.36 -5.25
C ARG A 104 -20.77 -7.71 -6.43
#